data_AF-A0A5E6T9S1-F1
#
_entry.id   AF-A0A5E6T9S1-F1
#
_cell.length_a   1.000
_cell.length_b   1.000
_cell.length_c   1.000
_cell.angle_alpha   90.00
_cell.angle_beta   90.00
_cell.angle_gamma   90.00
#
_symmetry.space_group_name_H-M   'P 1'
#
loop_
_entity.id
_entity.type
_entity.pdbx_description
1 polymer ?
#
loop_
_entity_poly.entity_id
_entity_poly.type
_entity_poly.pdbx_seq_one_letter_code
_entity_poly.pdbx_strand_id
1 'polypeptide(L)'
;MIKKSVTELQFVNSRSPLPTVEVDSQSMEDAGFSITRTVLEVLSRLAAEDASLRATLYLFGTVSVSFREPCWSEFLLVAGPEKVLSAVGASFERLPGVRSRFSDYVQSSQAARTFHVEDGRVWEKEDGSTWYSHSQQEAAVSEIVADEEEVEQEDFEEEEDWDAEDPEEQGADAVVVSSKKAARYRAARSDAKVSSIRLRIEEVFGLPAGSVALCGPDGRPLRGNAFIKTLRKRWED
;
A
#
# COMPACT_ATOMS: atom_id res chain seq x y z
N MET A 1 10.53 -14.98 9.89
CA MET A 1 10.27 -13.87 8.93
C MET A 1 11.36 -13.75 7.85
N ILE A 2 11.01 -13.65 6.56
CA ILE A 2 11.96 -13.42 5.44
C ILE A 2 11.63 -12.08 4.78
N LYS A 3 12.64 -11.27 4.44
CA LYS A 3 12.47 -9.99 3.73
C LYS A 3 13.11 -10.03 2.34
N LYS A 4 12.45 -9.42 1.36
CA LYS A 4 12.92 -9.23 -0.01
C LYS A 4 12.64 -7.79 -0.47
N SER A 5 13.52 -7.26 -1.31
CA SER A 5 13.25 -6.01 -2.01
C SER A 5 12.25 -6.21 -3.15
N VAL A 6 11.55 -5.14 -3.53
CA VAL A 6 10.65 -5.09 -4.70
C VAL A 6 11.31 -5.56 -6.00
N THR A 7 12.64 -5.47 -6.14
CA THR A 7 13.35 -5.94 -7.34
C THR A 7 13.63 -7.44 -7.34
N GLU A 8 13.46 -8.11 -6.20
CA GLU A 8 13.72 -9.54 -6.00
C GLU A 8 12.46 -10.38 -6.17
N LEU A 9 11.30 -9.74 -6.38
CA LEU A 9 10.00 -10.36 -6.58
C LEU A 9 9.52 -10.14 -8.03
N GLN A 10 8.92 -11.16 -8.62
CA GLN A 10 8.40 -11.14 -9.98
C GLN A 10 6.91 -10.83 -9.99
N PHE A 11 6.56 -9.59 -9.65
CA PHE A 11 5.17 -9.15 -9.63
C PHE A 11 4.46 -9.37 -10.98
N VAL A 12 3.28 -9.98 -10.92
CA VAL A 12 2.33 -9.99 -12.03
C VAL A 12 1.73 -8.59 -12.13
N ASN A 13 1.91 -7.94 -13.28
CA ASN A 13 1.33 -6.63 -13.56
C ASN A 13 0.44 -6.75 -14.81
N SER A 14 -0.71 -6.09 -14.79
CA SER A 14 -1.55 -5.93 -15.97
C SER A 14 -1.69 -4.46 -16.35
N ARG A 15 -1.74 -4.20 -17.65
CA ARG A 15 -2.11 -2.90 -18.23
C ARG A 15 -3.62 -2.77 -18.45
N SER A 16 -4.35 -3.88 -18.44
CA SER A 16 -5.81 -3.86 -18.50
C SER A 16 -6.37 -3.69 -17.08
N PRO A 17 -7.60 -3.17 -16.97
CA PRO A 17 -8.38 -3.31 -15.75
C PRO A 17 -8.40 -4.77 -15.27
N LEU A 18 -8.31 -4.97 -13.95
CA LEU A 18 -8.26 -6.27 -13.29
C LEU A 18 -9.62 -6.60 -12.68
N PRO A 19 -10.03 -7.88 -12.66
CA PRO A 19 -11.24 -8.30 -11.98
C PRO A 19 -11.08 -8.13 -10.45
N THR A 20 -12.20 -7.85 -9.77
CA THR A 20 -12.19 -7.51 -8.35
C THR A 20 -13.15 -8.36 -7.52
N VAL A 21 -12.77 -8.55 -6.25
CA VAL A 21 -13.68 -8.90 -5.17
C VAL A 21 -13.90 -7.63 -4.35
N GLU A 22 -15.15 -7.18 -4.28
CA GLU A 22 -15.55 -6.04 -3.46
C GLU A 22 -16.08 -6.55 -2.12
N VAL A 23 -15.59 -5.97 -1.03
CA VAL A 23 -15.99 -6.30 0.34
C VAL A 23 -16.41 -5.01 1.04
N ASP A 24 -17.55 -5.04 1.72
CA ASP A 24 -17.95 -3.96 2.60
C ASP A 24 -17.14 -4.03 3.90
N SER A 25 -16.33 -3.00 4.13
CA SER A 25 -15.39 -2.94 5.25
C SER A 25 -16.12 -2.88 6.59
N GLN A 26 -17.25 -2.19 6.65
CA GLN A 26 -18.02 -2.11 7.89
C GLN A 26 -18.57 -3.49 8.27
N SER A 27 -19.10 -4.24 7.28
CA SER A 27 -19.57 -5.61 7.55
C SER A 27 -18.46 -6.58 7.98
N MET A 28 -17.21 -6.33 7.58
CA MET A 28 -16.05 -7.10 8.06
C MET A 28 -15.75 -6.79 9.53
N GLU A 29 -15.70 -5.51 9.88
CA GLU A 29 -15.44 -5.04 11.24
C GLU A 29 -16.55 -5.49 12.21
N ASP A 30 -17.81 -5.28 11.83
CA ASP A 30 -18.98 -5.66 12.64
C ASP A 30 -19.04 -7.17 12.94
N ALA A 31 -18.55 -7.98 12.00
CA ALA A 31 -18.47 -9.43 12.14
C ALA A 31 -17.19 -9.91 12.85
N GLY A 32 -16.27 -9.00 13.20
CA GLY A 32 -15.01 -9.32 13.88
C GLY A 32 -13.95 -9.97 12.98
N PHE A 33 -14.00 -9.75 11.67
CA PHE A 33 -13.05 -10.29 10.72
C PHE A 33 -12.11 -9.21 10.16
N SER A 34 -10.89 -9.62 9.77
CA SER A 34 -9.92 -8.76 9.10
C SER A 34 -9.77 -9.16 7.62
N ILE A 35 -9.82 -8.16 6.73
CA ILE A 35 -9.60 -8.35 5.29
C ILE A 35 -8.20 -8.92 5.05
N THR A 36 -7.19 -8.30 5.66
CA THR A 36 -5.78 -8.71 5.55
C THR A 36 -5.60 -10.17 5.98
N ARG A 37 -6.13 -10.53 7.17
CA ARG A 37 -6.02 -11.91 7.68
C ARG A 37 -6.70 -12.92 6.75
N THR A 38 -7.92 -12.62 6.31
CA THR A 38 -8.69 -13.49 5.42
C THR A 38 -7.93 -13.73 4.10
N VAL A 39 -7.39 -12.67 3.51
CA VAL A 39 -6.58 -12.77 2.28
C VAL A 39 -5.30 -13.57 2.52
N LEU A 40 -4.57 -13.30 3.59
CA LEU A 40 -3.34 -14.02 3.93
C LEU A 40 -3.57 -15.51 4.12
N GLU A 41 -4.63 -15.92 4.83
CA GLU A 41 -4.97 -17.32 5.04
C GLU A 41 -5.24 -18.05 3.71
N VAL A 42 -6.03 -17.43 2.83
CA VAL A 42 -6.36 -18.00 1.51
C VAL A 42 -5.14 -18.10 0.62
N LEU A 43 -4.36 -17.01 0.50
CA LEU A 43 -3.16 -16.99 -0.32
C LEU A 43 -2.11 -17.98 0.21
N SER A 44 -1.99 -18.13 1.52
CA SER A 44 -1.02 -19.05 2.14
C SER A 44 -1.38 -20.50 1.84
N ARG A 45 -2.67 -20.84 1.88
CA ARG A 45 -3.14 -22.16 1.45
C ARG A 45 -2.83 -22.41 -0.02
N LEU A 46 -3.19 -21.48 -0.91
CA LEU A 46 -2.95 -21.62 -2.34
C LEU A 46 -1.46 -21.72 -2.70
N ALA A 47 -0.61 -20.95 -2.02
CA ALA A 47 0.83 -20.98 -2.21
C ALA A 47 1.44 -22.32 -1.74
N ALA A 48 0.91 -22.89 -0.66
CA ALA A 48 1.34 -24.20 -0.16
C ALA A 48 0.90 -25.35 -1.09
N GLU A 49 -0.27 -25.24 -1.71
CA GLU A 49 -0.79 -26.23 -2.67
C GLU A 49 -0.06 -26.18 -4.02
N ASP A 50 0.33 -25.00 -4.48
CA ASP A 50 0.97 -24.79 -5.78
C ASP A 50 2.14 -23.81 -5.68
N ALA A 51 3.36 -24.35 -5.57
CA ALA A 51 4.58 -23.55 -5.50
C ALA A 51 4.87 -22.76 -6.79
N SER A 52 4.27 -23.13 -7.92
CA SER A 52 4.39 -22.40 -9.20
C SER A 52 3.39 -21.25 -9.32
N LEU A 53 2.44 -21.15 -8.38
CA LEU A 53 1.45 -20.10 -8.37
C LEU A 53 2.12 -18.73 -8.26
N ARG A 54 1.72 -17.84 -9.16
CA ARG A 54 2.14 -16.46 -9.14
C ARG A 54 0.95 -15.52 -9.31
N ALA A 55 0.75 -14.65 -8.34
CA ALA A 55 -0.32 -13.67 -8.36
C ALA A 55 0.07 -12.42 -7.58
N THR A 56 -0.45 -11.27 -7.99
CA THR A 56 -0.31 -10.01 -7.27
C THR A 56 -1.70 -9.49 -6.95
N LEU A 57 -1.94 -9.11 -5.70
CA LEU A 57 -3.18 -8.48 -5.29
C LEU A 57 -2.95 -7.00 -5.01
N TYR A 58 -3.92 -6.20 -5.43
CA TYR A 58 -3.96 -4.78 -5.15
C TYR A 58 -5.23 -4.47 -4.36
N LEU A 59 -5.14 -3.48 -3.47
CA LEU A 59 -6.24 -3.02 -2.63
C LEU A 59 -6.61 -1.58 -3.03
N PHE A 60 -7.89 -1.33 -3.22
CA PHE A 60 -8.44 -0.02 -3.53
C PHE A 60 -9.68 0.23 -2.69
N GLY A 61 -9.59 1.18 -1.74
CA GLY A 61 -10.71 1.58 -0.89
C GLY A 61 -11.44 2.79 -1.46
N THR A 62 -12.78 2.74 -1.51
CA THR A 62 -13.62 3.89 -1.90
C THR A 62 -15.04 3.75 -1.33
N VAL A 63 -15.74 4.88 -1.25
CA VAL A 63 -17.20 4.86 -1.04
C VAL A 63 -17.87 4.14 -2.21
N SER A 64 -18.79 3.23 -1.89
CA SER A 64 -19.58 2.44 -2.83
C SER A 64 -21.05 2.40 -2.41
N VAL A 65 -21.93 2.14 -3.37
CA VAL A 65 -23.37 1.88 -3.16
C VAL A 65 -23.79 0.47 -3.62
N SER A 66 -22.80 -0.39 -3.92
CA SER A 66 -23.02 -1.76 -4.40
C SER A 66 -23.90 -2.61 -3.48
N PHE A 67 -23.89 -2.33 -2.18
CA PHE A 67 -24.64 -3.07 -1.17
C PHE A 67 -26.00 -2.43 -0.83
N ARG A 68 -26.55 -1.63 -1.77
CA ARG A 68 -27.83 -0.90 -1.70
C ARG A 68 -27.88 0.28 -0.72
N GLU A 69 -26.76 0.56 -0.08
CA GLU A 69 -26.56 1.72 0.78
C GLU A 69 -25.12 2.23 0.63
N PRO A 70 -24.85 3.52 0.89
CA PRO A 70 -23.50 4.04 0.94
C PRO A 70 -22.67 3.32 2.01
N CYS A 71 -21.52 2.80 1.63
CA CYS A 71 -20.58 2.10 2.53
C CYS A 71 -19.14 2.30 2.07
N TRP A 72 -18.18 2.05 2.95
CA TRP A 72 -16.77 2.00 2.58
C TRP A 72 -16.41 0.61 2.08
N SER A 73 -16.11 0.50 0.79
CA SER A 73 -15.79 -0.79 0.17
C SER A 73 -14.31 -0.89 -0.18
N GLU A 74 -13.76 -2.07 0.08
CA GLU A 74 -12.41 -2.45 -0.30
C GLU A 74 -12.48 -3.38 -1.52
N PHE A 75 -11.81 -2.97 -2.59
CA PHE A 75 -11.71 -3.72 -3.85
C PHE A 75 -10.38 -4.46 -3.90
N LEU A 76 -10.44 -5.79 -3.89
CA LEU A 76 -9.30 -6.69 -4.05
C LEU A 76 -9.14 -7.04 -5.52
N LEU A 77 -8.22 -6.34 -6.20
CA LEU A 77 -7.88 -6.59 -7.60
C LEU A 77 -6.89 -7.75 -7.69
N VAL A 78 -7.17 -8.74 -8.54
CA VAL A 78 -6.31 -9.92 -8.69
C VAL A 78 -5.63 -9.94 -10.05
N ALA A 79 -4.30 -9.78 -10.06
CA ALA A 79 -3.46 -10.03 -11.22
C ALA A 79 -2.83 -11.43 -11.13
N GLY A 80 -3.44 -12.41 -11.79
CA GLY A 80 -2.98 -13.79 -11.76
C GLY A 80 -4.02 -14.76 -12.32
N PRO A 81 -3.84 -16.07 -12.07
CA PRO A 81 -4.81 -17.08 -12.46
C PRO A 81 -6.20 -16.85 -11.84
N GLU A 82 -7.27 -17.13 -12.60
CA GLU A 82 -8.66 -16.97 -12.17
C GLU A 82 -8.97 -17.72 -10.86
N LYS A 83 -8.34 -18.89 -10.65
CA LYS A 83 -8.47 -19.66 -9.41
C LYS A 83 -8.15 -18.85 -8.15
N VAL A 84 -7.27 -17.84 -8.24
CA VAL A 84 -6.93 -16.96 -7.10
C VAL A 84 -8.09 -16.02 -6.80
N LEU A 85 -8.66 -15.39 -7.84
CA LEU A 85 -9.84 -14.53 -7.71
C LEU A 85 -11.02 -15.29 -7.11
N SER A 86 -11.33 -16.49 -7.64
CA SER A 86 -12.43 -17.32 -7.15
C SER A 86 -12.21 -17.76 -5.70
N ALA A 87 -10.98 -18.13 -5.33
CA ALA A 87 -10.67 -18.55 -3.96
C ALA A 87 -10.77 -17.40 -2.96
N VAL A 88 -10.34 -16.19 -3.35
CA VAL A 88 -10.49 -14.98 -2.53
C VAL A 88 -11.97 -14.65 -2.35
N GLY A 89 -12.76 -14.60 -3.43
CA GLY A 89 -14.21 -14.34 -3.34
C GLY A 89 -14.93 -15.36 -2.46
N ALA A 90 -14.64 -16.65 -2.67
CA ALA A 90 -15.24 -17.74 -1.89
C ALA A 90 -14.84 -17.73 -0.41
N SER A 91 -13.77 -17.03 -0.03
CA SER A 91 -13.37 -16.91 1.38
C SER A 91 -14.24 -15.92 2.13
N PHE A 92 -14.53 -14.76 1.53
CA PHE A 92 -15.41 -13.75 2.12
C PHE A 92 -16.87 -14.18 2.11
N GLU A 93 -17.32 -14.86 1.06
CA GLU A 93 -18.70 -15.37 0.95
C GLU A 93 -19.06 -16.34 2.09
N ARG A 94 -18.07 -17.04 2.66
CA ARG A 94 -18.27 -17.98 3.77
C ARG A 94 -18.30 -17.33 5.14
N LEU A 95 -17.90 -16.07 5.26
CA LEU A 95 -17.85 -15.37 6.55
C LEU A 95 -19.27 -14.91 6.92
N PRO A 96 -19.81 -15.31 8.08
CA PRO A 96 -21.14 -14.89 8.51
C PRO A 96 -21.18 -13.39 8.77
N GLY A 97 -22.20 -12.71 8.26
CA GLY A 97 -22.37 -11.26 8.45
C GLY A 97 -21.58 -10.37 7.48
N VAL A 98 -20.65 -10.94 6.71
CA VAL A 98 -19.84 -10.19 5.74
C VAL A 98 -20.55 -10.05 4.41
N ARG A 99 -20.58 -8.83 3.87
CA ARG A 99 -21.09 -8.56 2.52
C ARG A 99 -19.94 -8.50 1.53
N SER A 100 -19.94 -9.42 0.57
CA SER A 100 -18.94 -9.48 -0.50
C SER A 100 -19.55 -9.85 -1.84
N ARG A 101 -18.88 -9.47 -2.92
CA ARG A 101 -19.29 -9.80 -4.30
C ARG A 101 -18.11 -9.76 -5.26
N PHE A 102 -18.27 -10.42 -6.41
CA PHE A 102 -17.47 -10.07 -7.59
C PHE A 102 -17.98 -8.75 -8.18
N SER A 103 -17.07 -7.83 -8.46
CA SER A 103 -17.40 -6.47 -8.89
C SER A 103 -16.70 -6.09 -10.20
N ASP A 104 -16.84 -4.83 -10.59
CA ASP A 104 -16.33 -4.31 -11.86
C ASP A 104 -14.80 -4.33 -11.92
N TYR A 105 -14.29 -4.20 -13.14
CA TYR A 105 -12.86 -4.18 -13.36
C TYR A 105 -12.26 -2.82 -13.00
N VAL A 106 -11.19 -2.82 -12.20
CA VAL A 106 -10.52 -1.59 -11.74
C VAL A 106 -9.11 -1.54 -12.29
N GLN A 107 -8.63 -0.33 -12.64
CA GLN A 107 -7.25 -0.16 -13.10
C GLN A 107 -6.27 -0.33 -11.94
N SER A 108 -5.24 -1.16 -12.14
CA SER A 108 -4.18 -1.41 -11.14
C SER A 108 -3.43 -0.14 -10.70
N SER A 109 -3.41 0.92 -11.53
CA SER A 109 -2.82 2.22 -11.21
C SER A 109 -3.57 3.00 -10.12
N GLN A 110 -4.82 2.65 -9.85
CA GLN A 110 -5.64 3.30 -8.81
C GLN A 110 -5.49 2.60 -7.45
N ALA A 111 -4.87 1.42 -7.42
CA ALA A 111 -4.84 0.54 -6.27
C ALA A 111 -3.42 0.41 -5.68
N ALA A 112 -3.34 0.24 -4.37
CA ALA A 112 -2.09 -0.08 -3.70
C ALA A 112 -1.75 -1.56 -3.91
N ARG A 113 -0.53 -1.87 -4.36
CA ARG A 113 -0.06 -3.26 -4.39
C ARG A 113 0.21 -3.75 -2.97
N THR A 114 -0.53 -4.76 -2.49
CA THR A 114 -0.55 -5.13 -1.06
C THR A 114 -0.03 -6.55 -0.80
N PHE A 115 -0.41 -7.52 -1.65
CA PHE A 115 0.03 -8.92 -1.48
C PHE A 115 0.62 -9.46 -2.78
N HIS A 116 1.53 -10.42 -2.64
CA HIS A 116 2.11 -11.14 -3.76
C HIS A 116 2.37 -12.60 -3.40
N VAL A 117 2.07 -13.51 -4.32
CA VAL A 117 2.37 -14.93 -4.19
C VAL A 117 3.45 -15.29 -5.19
N GLU A 118 4.55 -15.88 -4.71
CA GLU A 118 5.65 -16.39 -5.52
C GLU A 118 6.45 -17.44 -4.72
N ASP A 119 6.91 -18.48 -5.41
CA ASP A 119 7.75 -19.57 -4.85
C ASP A 119 7.13 -20.25 -3.62
N GLY A 120 5.82 -20.50 -3.68
CA GLY A 120 5.06 -21.12 -2.58
C GLY A 120 4.97 -20.28 -1.31
N ARG A 121 5.19 -18.96 -1.42
CA ARG A 121 5.13 -18.01 -0.30
C ARG A 121 4.21 -16.85 -0.61
N VAL A 122 3.58 -16.35 0.44
CA VAL A 122 2.87 -15.07 0.42
C VAL A 122 3.81 -14.00 0.95
N TRP A 123 3.85 -12.90 0.21
CA TRP A 123 4.61 -11.69 0.51
C TRP A 123 3.63 -10.56 0.75
N GLU A 124 3.84 -9.85 1.84
CA GLU A 124 3.09 -8.67 2.22
C GLU A 124 4.01 -7.44 2.13
N LYS A 125 3.43 -6.29 1.79
CA LYS A 125 4.17 -5.03 1.69
C LYS A 125 4.42 -4.46 3.08
N GLU A 126 5.68 -4.37 3.50
CA GLU A 126 6.08 -3.67 4.73
C GLU A 126 6.20 -2.15 4.48
N ASP A 127 6.87 -1.79 3.38
CA ASP A 127 7.09 -0.40 2.98
C ASP A 127 7.08 -0.25 1.44
N GLY A 128 7.44 0.93 0.91
CA GLY A 128 7.46 1.17 -0.55
C GLY A 128 8.38 0.24 -1.34
N SER A 129 9.38 -0.37 -0.69
CA SER A 129 10.46 -1.12 -1.33
C SER A 129 10.72 -2.50 -0.72
N THR A 130 10.17 -2.79 0.45
CA THR A 130 10.42 -4.00 1.23
C THR A 130 9.15 -4.83 1.36
N TRP A 131 9.31 -6.12 1.11
CA TRP A 131 8.27 -7.13 1.19
C TRP A 131 8.71 -8.21 2.15
N TYR A 132 7.78 -8.75 2.93
CA TYR A 132 8.09 -9.75 3.93
C TYR A 132 7.14 -10.94 3.84
N SER A 133 7.64 -12.09 4.23
CA SER A 133 6.90 -13.34 4.27
C SER A 133 7.03 -13.95 5.65
N HIS A 134 5.88 -14.24 6.26
CA HIS A 134 5.81 -15.00 7.50
C HIS A 134 6.07 -16.48 7.21
N SER A 135 6.81 -17.14 8.10
CA SER A 135 6.74 -18.60 8.16
C SER A 135 5.35 -18.98 8.70
N GLN A 136 4.77 -20.10 8.27
CA GLN A 136 3.41 -20.56 8.64
C GLN A 136 3.11 -20.58 10.15
N GLN A 137 4.12 -20.43 11.00
CA GLN A 137 4.05 -20.49 12.45
C GLN A 137 3.98 -19.12 13.15
N GLU A 138 4.27 -18.02 12.44
CA GLU A 138 4.38 -16.67 13.02
C GLU A 138 3.17 -15.76 12.73
N ALA A 139 2.33 -16.10 11.74
CA ALA A 139 1.19 -15.28 11.31
C ALA A 139 0.04 -15.19 12.34
N ALA A 140 0.07 -16.02 13.39
CA ALA A 140 -0.93 -16.00 14.47
C ALA A 140 -0.54 -15.10 15.65
N VAL A 141 0.70 -14.57 15.69
CA VAL A 141 1.29 -13.98 16.91
C VAL A 141 1.54 -12.46 16.76
N SER A 142 1.55 -11.92 15.54
CA SER A 142 1.98 -10.53 15.29
C SER A 142 0.97 -9.43 15.64
N GLU A 143 -0.26 -9.75 16.05
CA GLU A 143 -1.27 -8.75 16.47
C GLU A 143 -1.57 -8.77 17.99
N ILE A 144 -0.84 -9.54 18.81
CA ILE A 144 -1.02 -9.55 20.28
C ILE A 144 -0.24 -8.40 20.96
N VAL A 145 0.54 -7.61 20.20
CA VAL A 145 1.29 -6.45 20.74
C VAL A 145 0.58 -5.14 20.38
N ALA A 146 -0.70 -5.04 20.74
CA ALA A 146 -1.48 -3.82 20.64
C ALA A 146 -2.54 -3.79 21.75
N ASP A 147 -2.11 -3.94 23.00
CA ASP A 147 -2.69 -3.24 24.16
C ASP A 147 -1.88 -3.54 25.42
N GLU A 148 -1.94 -2.59 26.37
CA GLU A 148 -1.30 -2.54 27.70
C GLU A 148 0.04 -1.78 27.77
N GLU A 149 -0.02 -0.45 27.58
CA GLU A 149 0.80 0.43 28.42
C GLU A 149 -0.08 0.94 29.58
N GLU A 150 0.27 0.44 30.77
CA GLU A 150 -0.33 0.76 32.06
C GLU A 150 -0.27 2.27 32.35
N VAL A 151 -1.38 2.79 32.83
CA VAL A 151 -1.50 4.15 33.36
C VAL A 151 -0.85 4.17 34.75
N GLU A 152 0.40 4.57 34.86
CA GLU A 152 0.99 4.97 36.14
C GLU A 152 0.70 6.47 36.39
N GLN A 153 -0.16 6.72 37.39
CA GLN A 153 -0.38 8.02 37.99
C GLN A 153 0.85 8.42 38.80
N GLU A 154 1.48 9.54 38.48
CA GLU A 154 2.30 10.29 39.44
C GLU A 154 1.90 11.77 39.42
N ASP A 155 1.47 12.23 40.59
CA ASP A 155 1.24 13.63 40.97
C ASP A 155 2.41 14.53 40.57
N PHE A 156 2.13 15.65 39.90
CA PHE A 156 2.98 16.83 40.02
C PHE A 156 2.10 18.09 40.03
N GLU A 157 2.15 18.79 41.16
CA GLU A 157 1.43 20.01 41.48
C GLU A 157 1.84 21.20 40.55
N GLU A 158 0.83 22.01 40.19
CA GLU A 158 0.81 23.49 40.01
C GLU A 158 2.16 24.25 40.15
N GLU A 159 2.61 25.15 39.26
CA GLU A 159 2.00 26.40 38.73
C GLU A 159 2.99 27.01 37.69
N GLU A 160 2.50 27.72 36.66
CA GLU A 160 2.87 29.12 36.34
C GLU A 160 2.36 29.56 34.94
N ASP A 161 1.27 30.32 35.00
CA ASP A 161 0.86 31.46 34.19
C ASP A 161 1.82 31.98 33.09
N TRP A 162 1.36 31.99 31.83
CA TRP A 162 1.63 33.06 30.87
C TRP A 162 0.42 33.27 29.94
N ASP A 163 -0.37 34.29 30.27
CA ASP A 163 -1.24 35.06 29.37
C ASP A 163 -0.56 35.35 28.00
N ALA A 164 -1.23 34.98 26.91
CA ALA A 164 -1.25 35.76 25.65
C ALA A 164 -2.22 35.16 24.62
N GLU A 165 -3.43 35.74 24.58
CA GLU A 165 -4.26 36.07 23.42
C GLU A 165 -4.40 35.07 22.26
N ASP A 166 -5.64 34.59 22.12
CA ASP A 166 -6.25 34.09 20.89
C ASP A 166 -6.14 35.13 19.75
N PRO A 167 -5.75 34.69 18.53
CA PRO A 167 -6.64 34.98 17.42
C PRO A 167 -6.82 33.79 16.46
N GLU A 168 -8.05 33.30 16.44
CA GLU A 168 -8.88 32.90 15.30
C GLU A 168 -8.17 32.66 13.94
N GLU A 169 -8.29 31.40 13.49
CA GLU A 169 -8.55 30.92 12.13
C GLU A 169 -7.94 31.65 10.91
N GLN A 170 -7.05 30.92 10.21
CA GLN A 170 -7.18 30.73 8.75
C GLN A 170 -6.36 29.52 8.27
N GLY A 171 -7.05 28.60 7.60
CA GLY A 171 -6.55 27.26 7.29
C GLY A 171 -5.41 27.16 6.28
N ALA A 172 -4.66 26.07 6.41
CA ALA A 172 -3.99 25.40 5.30
C ALA A 172 -3.70 23.94 5.71
N ASP A 173 -4.26 23.04 4.92
CA ASP A 173 -4.12 21.59 4.89
C ASP A 173 -2.66 21.14 5.12
N ALA A 174 -2.34 20.74 6.35
CA ALA A 174 -1.01 20.23 6.71
C ALA A 174 -0.91 18.76 6.30
N VAL A 175 -0.56 18.52 5.03
CA VAL A 175 -0.19 17.19 4.53
C VAL A 175 1.04 16.71 5.30
N VAL A 176 0.83 15.74 6.20
CA VAL A 176 1.89 15.06 6.94
C VAL A 176 2.71 14.20 5.97
N VAL A 177 3.72 14.80 5.34
CA VAL A 177 4.69 14.06 4.52
C VAL A 177 5.65 13.33 5.47
N SER A 178 5.34 12.08 5.80
CA SER A 178 6.26 11.17 6.48
C SER A 178 7.58 11.09 5.70
N SER A 179 8.66 11.63 6.27
CA SER A 179 9.99 11.70 5.66
C SER A 179 10.69 10.33 5.73
N LYS A 180 10.20 9.37 4.94
CA LYS A 180 10.81 8.03 4.84
C LYS A 180 12.21 8.15 4.20
N LYS A 181 13.24 7.77 4.94
CA LYS A 181 14.62 7.69 4.42
C LYS A 181 14.72 6.58 3.37
N ALA A 182 15.35 6.89 2.23
CA ALA A 182 15.53 5.93 1.14
C ALA A 182 16.45 4.78 1.57
N ALA A 183 15.95 3.54 1.49
CA ALA A 183 16.70 2.35 1.94
C ALA A 183 17.91 2.00 1.05
N ARG A 184 17.94 2.44 -0.22
CA ARG A 184 19.04 2.18 -1.16
C ARG A 184 19.25 3.34 -2.13
N TYR A 185 20.48 3.80 -2.26
CA TYR A 185 20.87 4.82 -3.23
C TYR A 185 21.42 4.16 -4.50
N ARG A 186 20.70 4.27 -5.61
CA ARG A 186 21.21 3.89 -6.94
C ARG A 186 21.35 5.14 -7.79
N ALA A 187 22.53 5.33 -8.37
CA ALA A 187 22.74 6.40 -9.33
C ALA A 187 21.90 6.13 -10.59
N ALA A 188 21.02 7.07 -10.95
CA ALA A 188 20.29 7.01 -12.21
C ALA A 188 21.27 6.99 -13.40
N ARG A 189 20.93 6.30 -14.49
CA ARG A 189 21.74 6.33 -15.70
C ARG A 189 21.72 7.73 -16.32
N SER A 190 22.83 8.16 -16.92
CA SER A 190 22.97 9.49 -17.50
C SER A 190 22.06 9.73 -18.72
N ASP A 191 21.72 8.67 -19.44
CA ASP A 191 20.85 8.65 -20.62
C ASP A 191 19.35 8.45 -20.29
N ALA A 192 19.00 8.28 -19.02
CA ALA A 192 17.60 8.19 -18.61
C ALA A 192 16.88 9.53 -18.78
N LYS A 193 15.61 9.48 -19.20
CA LYS A 193 14.73 10.66 -19.23
C LYS A 193 14.25 11.00 -17.83
N VAL A 194 14.10 12.29 -17.55
CA VAL A 194 13.52 12.82 -16.31
C VAL A 194 12.12 12.25 -16.06
N SER A 195 11.29 12.12 -17.10
CA SER A 195 9.96 11.52 -16.98
C SER A 195 10.00 10.06 -16.52
N SER A 196 10.94 9.26 -17.03
CA SER A 196 11.11 7.86 -16.63
C SER A 196 11.52 7.74 -15.16
N ILE A 197 12.37 8.64 -14.67
CA ILE A 197 12.76 8.65 -13.26
C ILE A 197 11.60 9.09 -12.36
N ARG A 198 10.83 10.12 -12.76
CA ARG A 198 9.63 10.54 -12.01
C ARG A 198 8.61 9.42 -11.87
N LEU A 199 8.24 8.79 -12.99
CA LEU A 199 7.33 7.64 -12.99
C LEU A 199 7.83 6.52 -12.09
N ARG A 200 9.14 6.25 -12.10
CA ARG A 200 9.70 5.21 -11.25
C ARG A 200 9.66 5.57 -9.77
N ILE A 201 9.88 6.83 -9.41
CA ILE A 201 9.74 7.31 -8.03
C ILE A 201 8.27 7.20 -7.61
N GLU A 202 7.33 7.66 -8.44
CA GLU A 202 5.88 7.55 -8.18
C GLU A 202 5.48 6.09 -7.93
N GLU A 203 5.90 5.17 -8.80
CA GLU A 203 5.62 3.73 -8.66
C GLU A 203 6.25 3.10 -7.40
N VAL A 204 7.50 3.45 -7.08
CA VAL A 204 8.22 2.88 -5.92
C VAL A 204 7.64 3.40 -4.61
N PHE A 205 7.31 4.69 -4.55
CA PHE A 205 6.80 5.30 -3.32
C PHE A 205 5.27 5.27 -3.21
N GLY A 206 4.56 4.79 -4.24
CA GLY A 206 3.09 4.77 -4.26
C GLY A 206 2.48 6.17 -4.31
N LEU A 207 3.16 7.10 -4.97
CA LEU A 207 2.70 8.49 -5.09
C LEU A 207 1.77 8.65 -6.30
N PRO A 208 0.79 9.57 -6.26
CA PRO A 208 -0.06 9.86 -7.40
C PRO A 208 0.74 10.26 -8.65
N ALA A 209 0.24 9.92 -9.83
CA ALA A 209 0.90 10.27 -11.08
C ALA A 209 1.05 11.80 -11.24
N GLY A 210 2.27 12.26 -11.54
CA GLY A 210 2.59 13.68 -11.70
C GLY A 210 2.93 14.43 -10.39
N SER A 211 2.92 13.75 -9.24
CA SER A 211 3.25 14.36 -7.94
C SER A 211 4.76 14.60 -7.75
N VAL A 212 5.62 14.00 -8.59
CA VAL A 212 7.08 14.11 -8.44
C VAL A 212 7.69 15.10 -9.43
N ALA A 213 8.45 16.06 -8.90
CA ALA A 213 9.27 16.99 -9.67
C ALA A 213 10.77 16.76 -9.41
N LEU A 214 11.57 16.86 -10.47
CA LEU A 214 13.04 16.90 -10.36
C LEU A 214 13.49 18.32 -10.72
N CYS A 215 14.10 19.01 -9.74
CA CYS A 215 14.48 20.42 -9.85
C CYS A 215 16.00 20.60 -10.00
N GLY A 216 16.39 21.65 -10.73
CA GLY A 216 17.76 22.14 -10.75
C GLY A 216 18.09 22.94 -9.48
N PRO A 217 19.32 23.49 -9.36
CA PRO A 217 19.70 24.33 -8.22
C PRO A 217 18.80 25.57 -8.07
N ASP A 218 18.26 26.10 -9.18
CA ASP A 218 17.34 27.25 -9.18
C ASP A 218 15.94 26.93 -8.59
N GLY A 219 15.72 25.71 -8.09
CA GLY A 219 14.40 25.23 -7.64
C GLY A 219 13.37 24.99 -8.75
N ARG A 220 13.73 25.29 -10.01
CA ARG A 220 12.82 25.12 -11.16
C ARG A 220 12.77 23.67 -11.65
N PRO A 221 11.58 23.12 -11.93
CA PRO A 221 11.43 21.74 -12.41
C PRO A 221 11.96 21.59 -13.83
N LEU A 222 12.68 20.50 -14.09
CA LEU A 222 13.10 20.15 -15.45
C LEU A 222 11.93 19.63 -16.30
N ARG A 223 12.02 19.78 -17.61
CA ARG A 223 11.05 19.17 -18.54
C ARG A 223 11.21 17.65 -18.55
N GLY A 224 10.10 16.92 -18.73
CA GLY A 224 10.10 15.45 -18.71
C GLY A 224 10.95 14.80 -19.81
N ASN A 225 11.13 15.48 -20.94
CA ASN A 225 11.97 15.00 -22.06
C ASN A 225 13.47 15.28 -21.88
N ALA A 226 13.87 16.00 -20.82
CA ALA A 226 15.28 16.21 -20.51
C ALA A 226 15.94 14.92 -20.00
N PHE A 227 17.26 14.85 -20.09
CA PHE A 227 18.05 13.71 -19.62
C PHE A 227 18.65 13.97 -18.23
N ILE A 228 18.91 12.91 -17.48
CA ILE A 228 19.56 13.00 -16.17
C ILE A 228 20.96 13.62 -16.26
N LYS A 229 21.70 13.40 -17.35
CA LYS A 229 22.97 14.12 -17.58
C LYS A 229 22.82 15.65 -17.56
N THR A 230 21.70 16.16 -18.09
CA THR A 230 21.41 17.60 -18.13
C THR A 230 21.10 18.12 -16.73
N LEU A 231 20.38 17.33 -15.92
CA LEU A 231 20.12 17.66 -14.53
C LEU A 231 21.42 17.71 -13.72
N ARG A 232 22.28 16.70 -13.84
CA ARG A 232 23.56 16.64 -13.12
C ARG A 232 24.48 17.79 -13.46
N LYS A 233 24.63 18.08 -14.76
CA LYS A 233 25.46 19.20 -15.19
C LYS A 233 25.06 20.52 -14.52
N ARG A 234 23.76 20.77 -14.39
CA ARG A 234 23.25 21.98 -13.70
C ARG A 234 23.56 22.03 -12.20
N TRP A 235 23.83 20.90 -11.57
CA TRP A 235 24.21 20.82 -10.15
C TRP A 235 25.73 20.77 -9.94
N GLU A 236 26.50 20.58 -11.02
CA GLU A 236 27.97 20.61 -11.02
C GLU A 236 28.52 22.01 -11.37
N ASP A 237 27.72 22.83 -12.07
CA ASP A 237 27.95 24.27 -12.35
C ASP A 237 27.56 25.16 -11.15
#